data_AF-A0A2V8G759-F1
#
_entry.id   AF-A0A2V8G759-F1
#
_cell.length_a   1.000
_cell.length_b   1.000
_cell.length_c   1.000
_cell.angle_alpha   90.00
_cell.angle_beta   90.00
_cell.angle_gamma   90.00
#
_symmetry.space_group_name_H-M   'P 1'
#
loop_
_entity.id
_entity.type
_entity.pdbx_description
1 polymer ?
#
loop_
_entity_poly.entity_id
_entity_poly.type
_entity_poly.pdbx_seq_one_letter_code
_entity_poly.pdbx_strand_id
1 'polypeptide(L)'
;MAVAAQDHQHADLTRRGEAVMGFDQSTTTHHFRLTAQGGDIEVTANDAKDSASIAQIRTHLQHIATSFAAGNFTAPMLIHAREPPGVKAMKRGGDRIAYSFEEIERGGIVKMVTASPALRDAVREFLRFQIEDHKTGDPVRD
;
A
#
# COMPACT_ATOMS: atom_id res chain seq x y z
N MET A 1 -5.31 -27.10 -11.33
CA MET A 1 -5.51 -26.92 -9.86
C MET A 1 -4.84 -25.65 -9.31
N ALA A 2 -3.89 -25.00 -9.99
CA ALA A 2 -3.27 -23.75 -9.53
C ALA A 2 -4.22 -22.54 -9.50
N VAL A 3 -5.15 -22.43 -10.46
CA VAL A 3 -6.10 -21.31 -10.56
C VAL A 3 -7.02 -21.20 -9.32
N ALA A 4 -7.60 -22.32 -8.87
CA ALA A 4 -8.47 -22.33 -7.70
C ALA A 4 -7.75 -21.95 -6.39
N ALA A 5 -6.48 -22.34 -6.25
CA ALA A 5 -5.67 -21.96 -5.09
C ALA A 5 -5.33 -20.46 -5.11
N GLN A 6 -5.03 -19.90 -6.28
CA GLN A 6 -4.75 -18.47 -6.46
C GLN A 6 -5.99 -17.59 -6.23
N ASP A 7 -7.17 -18.06 -6.62
CA ASP A 7 -8.44 -17.35 -6.39
C ASP A 7 -8.82 -17.33 -4.91
N HIS A 8 -8.60 -18.44 -4.19
CA HIS A 8 -8.82 -18.49 -2.74
C HIS A 8 -7.86 -17.55 -1.99
N GLN A 9 -6.58 -17.50 -2.38
CA GLN A 9 -5.58 -16.60 -1.77
C GLN A 9 -5.94 -15.13 -1.95
N HIS A 10 -6.46 -14.76 -3.13
CA HIS A 10 -6.88 -13.38 -3.39
C HIS A 10 -8.14 -13.02 -2.59
N ALA A 11 -9.13 -13.91 -2.50
CA ALA A 11 -10.32 -13.68 -1.68
C ALA A 11 -9.97 -13.50 -0.18
N ASP A 12 -9.00 -14.26 0.32
CA ASP A 12 -8.50 -14.10 1.69
C ASP A 12 -7.77 -12.77 1.91
N LEU A 13 -7.00 -12.31 0.91
CA LEU A 13 -6.40 -10.97 0.93
C LEU A 13 -7.47 -9.88 0.95
N THR A 14 -8.50 -9.98 0.11
CA THR A 14 -9.60 -9.02 0.08
C THR A 14 -10.28 -8.92 1.45
N ARG A 15 -10.65 -10.06 2.03
CA ARG A 15 -11.31 -10.13 3.35
C ARG A 15 -10.46 -9.53 4.47
N ARG A 16 -9.15 -9.86 4.51
CA ARG A 16 -8.25 -9.31 5.54
C ARG A 16 -7.99 -7.82 5.32
N GLY A 17 -7.86 -7.41 4.06
CA GLY A 17 -7.72 -6.02 3.69
C GLY A 17 -8.92 -5.18 4.10
N GLU A 18 -10.15 -5.64 3.88
CA GLU A 18 -11.35 -4.93 4.37
C GLU A 18 -11.36 -4.78 5.89
N ALA A 19 -10.99 -5.84 6.61
CA ALA A 19 -10.92 -5.81 8.08
C ALA A 19 -9.85 -4.84 8.62
N VAL A 20 -8.73 -4.67 7.90
CA VAL A 20 -7.61 -3.80 8.33
C VAL A 20 -7.76 -2.37 7.81
N MET A 21 -8.24 -2.19 6.59
CA MET A 21 -8.34 -0.90 5.90
C MET A 21 -9.65 -0.18 6.21
N GLY A 22 -10.72 -0.93 6.47
CA GLY A 22 -12.03 -0.40 6.87
C GLY A 22 -12.93 0.07 5.72
N PHE A 23 -12.56 -0.21 4.47
CA PHE A 23 -13.38 0.07 3.28
C PHE A 23 -13.39 -1.13 2.33
N ASP A 24 -14.44 -1.22 1.50
CA ASP A 24 -14.63 -2.25 0.50
C ASP A 24 -13.61 -2.07 -0.64
N GLN A 25 -12.85 -3.13 -0.93
CA GLN A 25 -11.83 -3.07 -1.98
C GLN A 25 -12.44 -3.12 -3.39
N SER A 26 -13.67 -3.60 -3.56
CA SER A 26 -14.38 -3.63 -4.84
C SER A 26 -14.93 -2.26 -5.25
N THR A 27 -15.12 -1.34 -4.30
CA THR A 27 -15.57 0.04 -4.56
C THR A 27 -14.41 1.04 -4.60
N THR A 28 -13.17 0.56 -4.48
CA THR A 28 -11.96 1.38 -4.49
C THR A 28 -10.96 0.90 -5.53
N THR A 29 -10.05 1.78 -5.93
CA THR A 29 -8.92 1.46 -6.81
C THR A 29 -7.63 1.75 -6.06
N HIS A 30 -6.73 0.77 -6.03
CA HIS A 30 -5.40 0.91 -5.46
C HIS A 30 -4.39 1.06 -6.60
N HIS A 31 -3.49 2.03 -6.45
CA HIS A 31 -2.31 2.18 -7.28
C HIS A 31 -1.06 2.13 -6.40
N PHE A 32 -0.11 1.28 -6.78
CA PHE A 32 1.21 1.20 -6.16
C PHE A 32 2.23 1.62 -7.22
N ARG A 33 2.79 2.83 -7.09
CA ARG A 33 3.62 3.41 -8.14
C ARG A 33 5.08 3.47 -7.73
N LEU A 34 5.94 3.03 -8.64
CA LEU A 34 7.38 3.18 -8.50
C LEU A 34 7.77 4.56 -9.01
N THR A 35 8.56 5.31 -8.24
CA THR A 35 9.07 6.63 -8.66
C THR A 35 10.59 6.66 -8.61
N ALA A 36 11.21 7.65 -9.25
CA ALA A 36 12.67 7.85 -9.22
C ALA A 36 13.23 8.05 -7.80
N GLN A 37 12.39 8.44 -6.84
CA GLN A 37 12.79 8.78 -5.46
C GLN A 37 12.34 7.73 -4.44
N GLY A 38 11.58 6.71 -4.86
CA GLY A 38 10.99 5.68 -4.00
C GLY A 38 9.71 5.17 -4.63
N GLY A 39 8.57 5.59 -4.09
CA GLY A 39 7.26 5.31 -4.66
C GLY A 39 6.09 5.83 -3.82
N ASP A 40 4.88 5.50 -4.24
CA ASP A 40 3.65 5.90 -3.57
C ASP A 40 2.59 4.80 -3.56
N ILE A 41 1.73 4.88 -2.54
CA ILE A 41 0.46 4.15 -2.45
C ILE A 41 -0.64 5.19 -2.65
N GLU A 42 -1.43 5.06 -3.70
CA GLU A 42 -2.64 5.85 -3.91
C GLU A 42 -3.85 4.94 -3.80
N VAL A 43 -4.88 5.42 -3.11
CA VAL A 43 -6.19 4.75 -3.09
C VAL A 43 -7.26 5.78 -3.39
N THR A 44 -8.19 5.42 -4.26
CA THR A 44 -9.33 6.28 -4.64
C THR A 44 -10.64 5.51 -4.57
N ALA A 45 -11.73 6.19 -4.22
CA ALA A 45 -13.08 5.66 -4.36
C ALA A 45 -13.49 5.66 -5.85
N ASN A 46 -14.15 4.59 -6.30
CA ASN A 46 -14.58 4.44 -7.69
C ASN A 46 -15.71 5.41 -8.05
N ASP A 47 -16.60 5.73 -7.09
CA ASP A 47 -17.60 6.80 -7.21
C ASP A 47 -17.12 8.04 -6.44
N ALA A 48 -17.05 9.19 -7.13
CA ALA A 48 -16.69 10.47 -6.51
C ALA A 48 -17.71 10.97 -5.47
N LYS A 49 -18.93 10.40 -5.46
CA LYS A 49 -19.98 10.72 -4.48
C LYS A 49 -19.97 9.79 -3.26
N ASP A 50 -19.13 8.75 -3.26
CA ASP A 50 -18.99 7.85 -2.11
C ASP A 50 -18.12 8.50 -1.01
N SER A 51 -18.73 9.49 -0.35
CA SER A 51 -18.08 10.25 0.73
C SER A 51 -17.65 9.38 1.91
N ALA A 52 -18.30 8.22 2.12
CA ALA A 52 -17.93 7.28 3.16
C ALA A 52 -16.60 6.60 2.84
N SER A 53 -16.47 6.00 1.64
CA SER A 53 -15.21 5.39 1.20
C SER A 53 -14.09 6.42 1.12
N ILE A 54 -14.34 7.63 0.62
CA ILE A 54 -13.35 8.70 0.55
C ILE A 54 -12.80 9.04 1.96
N ALA A 55 -13.68 9.19 2.96
CA ALA A 55 -13.26 9.48 4.33
C ALA A 55 -12.48 8.32 4.97
N GLN A 56 -12.90 7.07 4.73
CA GLN A 56 -12.22 5.87 5.21
C GLN A 56 -10.83 5.72 4.60
N ILE A 57 -10.70 5.93 3.28
CA ILE A 57 -9.41 5.92 2.56
C ILE A 57 -8.45 6.93 3.18
N ARG A 58 -8.88 8.18 3.35
CA ARG A 58 -8.03 9.25 3.90
C ARG A 58 -7.56 8.93 5.31
N THR A 59 -8.48 8.47 6.17
CA THR A 59 -8.16 8.04 7.54
C THR A 59 -7.14 6.89 7.52
N HIS A 60 -7.36 5.89 6.67
CA HIS A 60 -6.48 4.74 6.55
C HIS A 60 -5.06 5.16 6.09
N LEU A 61 -4.96 5.93 5.02
CA LEU A 61 -3.67 6.34 4.46
C LEU A 61 -2.89 7.29 5.37
N GLN A 62 -3.58 8.16 6.11
CA GLN A 62 -2.94 8.98 7.15
C GLN A 62 -2.36 8.10 8.28
N HIS A 63 -3.09 7.06 8.69
CA HIS A 63 -2.61 6.08 9.67
C HIS A 63 -1.42 5.27 9.14
N ILE A 64 -1.42 4.87 7.85
CA ILE A 64 -0.29 4.18 7.22
C ILE A 64 0.96 5.06 7.21
N ALA A 65 0.85 6.32 6.77
CA ALA A 65 1.98 7.25 6.76
C ALA A 65 2.58 7.42 8.16
N THR A 66 1.72 7.60 9.18
CA THR A 66 2.15 7.75 10.58
C THR A 66 2.80 6.48 11.12
N SER A 67 2.20 5.32 10.85
CA SER A 67 2.73 4.02 11.31
C SER A 67 4.07 3.71 10.68
N PHE A 68 4.22 3.92 9.37
CA PHE A 68 5.47 3.65 8.67
C PHE A 68 6.60 4.58 9.14
N ALA A 69 6.30 5.86 9.38
CA ALA A 69 7.25 6.80 9.99
C ALA A 69 7.72 6.35 11.37
N ALA A 70 6.85 5.68 12.14
CA ALA A 70 7.19 5.08 13.44
C ALA A 70 7.84 3.69 13.33
N GLY A 71 8.16 3.20 12.13
CA GLY A 71 8.70 1.85 11.91
C GLY A 71 7.70 0.72 12.13
N ASN A 72 6.41 1.04 12.25
CA ASN A 72 5.32 0.08 12.44
C ASN A 72 4.72 -0.35 11.09
N PHE A 73 4.99 -1.58 10.68
CA PHE A 73 4.47 -2.19 9.45
C PHE A 73 3.48 -3.33 9.73
N THR A 74 2.76 -3.27 10.85
CA THR A 74 1.83 -4.34 11.26
C THR A 74 0.67 -4.49 10.26
N ALA A 75 0.12 -3.37 9.77
CA ALA A 75 -1.01 -3.39 8.83
C ALA A 75 -0.74 -4.25 7.58
N PRO A 76 0.32 -4.02 6.78
CA PRO A 76 0.58 -4.87 5.61
C PRO A 76 0.84 -6.34 6.01
N MET A 77 1.51 -6.61 7.14
CA MET A 77 1.71 -8.01 7.57
C MET A 77 0.40 -8.75 7.83
N LEU A 78 -0.60 -8.08 8.42
CA LEU A 78 -1.92 -8.66 8.66
C LEU A 78 -2.68 -8.92 7.36
N ILE A 79 -2.62 -7.97 6.41
CA ILE A 79 -3.28 -8.08 5.10
C ILE A 79 -2.72 -9.26 4.31
N HIS A 80 -1.39 -9.41 4.28
CA HIS A 80 -0.72 -10.41 3.44
C HIS A 80 -0.46 -11.75 4.14
N ALA A 81 -0.65 -11.86 5.47
CA ALA A 81 -0.19 -12.98 6.33
C ALA A 81 1.26 -13.41 6.10
N ARG A 82 2.10 -12.49 5.66
CA ARG A 82 3.54 -12.63 5.53
C ARG A 82 4.18 -11.27 5.69
N GLU A 83 5.45 -11.24 6.04
CA GLU A 83 6.21 -10.00 5.95
C GLU A 83 6.48 -9.70 4.46
N PRO A 84 5.99 -8.57 3.92
CA PRO A 84 6.30 -8.21 2.56
C PRO A 84 7.81 -7.98 2.38
N PRO A 85 8.37 -8.32 1.21
CA PRO A 85 9.71 -7.91 0.81
C PRO A 85 9.95 -6.41 1.01
N GLY A 86 11.21 -6.00 1.22
CA GLY A 86 11.56 -4.62 1.53
C GLY A 86 11.32 -4.17 2.98
N VAL A 87 10.31 -4.68 3.69
CA VAL A 87 9.89 -4.16 5.02
C VAL A 87 11.02 -4.21 6.06
N LYS A 88 11.83 -5.28 6.09
CA LYS A 88 12.98 -5.35 7.02
C LYS A 88 13.98 -4.23 6.80
N ALA A 89 14.26 -3.88 5.54
CA ALA A 89 15.18 -2.81 5.18
C ALA A 89 14.56 -1.43 5.44
N MET A 90 13.28 -1.25 5.14
CA MET A 90 12.54 -0.02 5.45
C MET A 90 12.52 0.27 6.96
N LYS A 91 12.23 -0.75 7.79
CA LYS A 91 12.30 -0.64 9.27
C LYS A 91 13.67 -0.21 9.78
N ARG A 92 14.75 -0.80 9.25
CA ARG A 92 16.13 -0.40 9.60
C ARG A 92 16.50 0.99 9.06
N GLY A 93 15.88 1.41 7.98
CA GLY A 93 16.06 2.72 7.37
C GLY A 93 15.54 3.85 8.26
N GLY A 94 14.45 3.61 8.99
CA GLY A 94 13.89 4.57 9.94
C GLY A 94 13.61 5.93 9.29
N ASP A 95 14.14 6.99 9.90
CA ASP A 95 14.02 8.38 9.46
C ASP A 95 14.71 8.69 8.11
N ARG A 96 15.49 7.76 7.57
CA ARG A 96 16.11 7.89 6.23
C ARG A 96 15.12 7.67 5.09
N ILE A 97 13.89 7.27 5.39
CA ILE A 97 12.76 7.25 4.46
C ILE A 97 11.72 8.24 4.98
N ALA A 98 11.42 9.26 4.18
CA ALA A 98 10.35 10.19 4.46
C ALA A 98 9.02 9.55 4.07
N TYR A 99 8.09 9.51 5.02
CA TYR A 99 6.71 9.07 4.83
C TYR A 99 5.79 10.28 4.97
N SER A 100 4.99 10.57 3.95
CA SER A 100 4.01 11.66 4.02
C SER A 100 2.67 11.25 3.43
N PHE A 101 1.61 11.83 3.95
CA PHE A 101 0.25 11.70 3.44
C PHE A 101 -0.14 12.97 2.67
N GLU A 102 -0.80 12.79 1.53
CA GLU A 102 -1.42 13.84 0.74
C GLU A 102 -2.89 13.47 0.48
N GLU A 103 -3.80 14.39 0.79
CA GLU A 103 -5.22 14.24 0.46
C GLU A 103 -5.45 14.59 -1.02
N ILE A 104 -6.27 13.80 -1.71
CA ILE A 104 -6.75 14.08 -3.07
C ILE A 104 -8.27 13.99 -3.13
N GLU A 105 -8.89 14.55 -4.19
CA GLU A 105 -10.35 14.68 -4.31
C GLU A 105 -11.11 13.39 -3.99
N ARG A 106 -10.63 12.24 -4.49
CA ARG A 106 -11.30 10.94 -4.36
C ARG A 106 -10.65 9.99 -3.35
N GLY A 107 -9.70 10.45 -2.54
CA GLY A 107 -8.98 9.58 -1.61
C GLY A 107 -7.70 10.21 -1.06
N GLY A 108 -6.58 9.49 -1.16
CA GLY A 108 -5.28 9.97 -0.67
C GLY A 108 -4.09 9.24 -1.26
N ILE A 109 -2.90 9.75 -0.95
CA ILE A 109 -1.60 9.23 -1.38
C ILE A 109 -0.66 9.15 -0.17
N VAL A 110 0.02 8.03 0.01
CA VAL A 110 1.19 7.90 0.90
C VAL A 110 2.45 7.90 0.05
N LYS A 111 3.31 8.89 0.24
CA LYS A 111 4.62 8.98 -0.44
C LYS A 111 5.71 8.40 0.45
N MET A 112 6.62 7.65 -0.16
CA MET A 112 7.78 7.05 0.47
C MET A 112 9.03 7.48 -0.30
N VAL A 113 9.77 8.43 0.25
CA VAL A 113 10.86 9.12 -0.46
C VAL A 113 12.18 8.94 0.28
N THR A 114 13.25 8.63 -0.45
CA THR A 114 14.59 8.52 0.13
C THR A 114 15.70 8.88 -0.85
N ALA A 115 16.74 9.52 -0.32
CA ALA A 115 17.98 9.77 -1.04
C ALA A 115 18.87 8.51 -1.13
N SER A 116 18.68 7.53 -0.25
CA SER A 116 19.51 6.32 -0.23
C SER A 116 19.10 5.33 -1.32
N PRO A 117 20.00 4.95 -2.25
CA PRO A 117 19.69 3.97 -3.29
C PRO A 117 19.20 2.62 -2.73
N ALA A 118 19.87 2.10 -1.70
CA ALA A 118 19.49 0.83 -1.08
C ALA A 118 18.09 0.86 -0.42
N LEU A 119 17.71 1.99 0.19
CA LEU A 119 16.36 2.13 0.77
C LEU A 119 15.31 2.37 -0.32
N ARG A 120 15.68 3.02 -1.42
CA ARG A 120 14.81 3.17 -2.60
C ARG A 120 14.48 1.80 -3.20
N ASP A 121 15.47 0.93 -3.31
CA ASP A 121 15.28 -0.44 -3.81
C ASP A 121 14.35 -1.22 -2.87
N ALA A 122 14.48 -1.06 -1.55
CA ALA A 122 13.58 -1.68 -0.58
C ALA A 122 12.13 -1.16 -0.68
N VAL A 123 11.92 0.14 -0.85
CA VAL A 123 10.58 0.72 -1.08
C VAL A 123 9.97 0.15 -2.36
N ARG A 124 10.76 0.06 -3.43
CA ARG A 124 10.30 -0.49 -4.72
C ARG A 124 10.02 -1.99 -4.63
N GLU A 125 10.81 -2.75 -3.88
CA GLU A 125 10.56 -4.18 -3.61
C GLU A 125 9.24 -4.37 -2.85
N PHE A 126 9.00 -3.56 -1.82
CA PHE A 126 7.73 -3.52 -1.10
C PHE A 126 6.56 -3.21 -2.02
N LEU A 127 6.67 -2.19 -2.87
CA LEU A 127 5.58 -1.79 -3.77
C LEU A 127 5.32 -2.82 -4.88
N ARG A 128 6.35 -3.41 -5.50
CA ARG A 128 6.17 -4.46 -6.51
C ARG A 128 5.39 -5.65 -5.95
N PHE A 129 5.71 -6.03 -4.72
CA PHE A 129 4.95 -7.06 -4.03
C PHE A 129 3.47 -6.68 -3.89
N GLN A 130 3.16 -5.43 -3.53
CA GLN A 130 1.77 -4.96 -3.45
C GLN A 130 1.06 -5.06 -4.80
N ILE A 131 1.71 -4.62 -5.89
CA ILE A 131 1.18 -4.71 -7.26
C ILE A 131 0.79 -6.15 -7.60
N GLU A 132 1.67 -7.11 -7.30
CA GLU A 132 1.46 -8.52 -7.61
C GLU A 132 0.36 -9.15 -6.75
N ASP A 133 0.37 -8.90 -5.43
CA ASP A 133 -0.57 -9.52 -4.48
C ASP A 133 -2.00 -8.95 -4.64
N HIS A 134 -2.11 -7.63 -4.86
CA HIS A 134 -3.39 -6.95 -5.10
C HIS A 134 -3.84 -7.03 -6.56
N LYS A 135 -3.01 -7.50 -7.49
CA LYS A 135 -3.30 -7.60 -8.93
C LYS A 135 -3.74 -6.25 -9.55
N THR A 136 -3.13 -5.15 -9.13
CA THR A 136 -3.54 -3.79 -9.57
C THR A 136 -3.23 -3.50 -11.04
N GLY A 137 -2.30 -4.25 -11.64
CA GLY A 137 -1.87 -4.03 -13.02
C GLY A 137 -0.94 -2.84 -13.21
N ASP A 138 -0.48 -2.20 -12.13
CA ASP A 138 0.51 -1.14 -12.21
C ASP A 138 1.85 -1.64 -12.77
N PRO A 139 2.65 -0.77 -13.41
CA PRO A 139 3.97 -1.14 -13.88
C PRO A 139 4.92 -1.60 -12.75
N VAL A 140 5.51 -2.78 -12.88
CA VAL A 140 6.53 -3.30 -11.94
C VAL A 140 7.96 -2.81 -12.24
N ARG A 141 8.11 -1.94 -13.24
CA ARG A 141 9.37 -1.29 -13.65
C ARG A 141 9.14 0.21 -13.77
N ASP A 142 10.17 0.97 -13.41
CA ASP A 142 10.25 2.43 -13.58
C ASP A 142 10.62 2.83 -15.01
#